data_AF-A0A7S1DDS0-F1
#
_entry.id   AF-A0A7S1DDS0-F1
#
_cell.length_a   1.000
_cell.length_b   1.000
_cell.length_c   1.000
_cell.angle_alpha   90.00
_cell.angle_beta   90.00
_cell.angle_gamma   90.00
#
_symmetry.space_group_name_H-M   'P 1'
#
loop_
_entity.id
_entity.type
_entity.pdbx_description
1 polymer ?
#
loop_
_entity_poly.entity_id
_entity_poly.type
_entity_poly.pdbx_seq_one_letter_code
_entity_poly.pdbx_strand_id
1 'polypeptide(L)'
;AVHWYANSGNRLLDGAQGTPNMHRLMSIIKDFHVEKQHLVWATEACHCPSTGYAGGSLSISWSRAERYAHDILADMAAGANAWIEWNLMLDSIGGPNHLGNVCDAGLLAVPQRAEGATGIPATLPFEHLNHPYGPTIGNERTKAELNAMGMPASLIEKGIVAQPMHFYVGHISKHVRPGSRAVMALTNSNIGQGRIFRPEGQAVPGGGFNSLAMNGIELTTWPCEGSTRQQFKWNVDKQFQVFGYNWLGVPTSSCVLNAIDPSFEGVLLGSCNTTLGAGSFDLVPVPNSTGFDNVTVVLTNSNSAPEQSCLMIKELKNNGGALGPRGGAQIDFGDCISPKALWSFSESTGELSSVFFGEEVCMTTGWPFLQMGAFDTPNGSSEKVVVILNEAKDAANYVLQDGIKTLMAGSIPPNSIQTVLIN
;
A
#
# COMPACT_ATOMS: atom_id res chain seq x y z
N ALA A 1 12.53 -14.54 -11.23
CA ALA A 1 11.15 -14.83 -10.86
C ALA A 1 11.05 -14.74 -9.36
N VAL A 2 10.25 -13.81 -8.85
CA VAL A 2 10.00 -13.61 -7.41
C VAL A 2 8.50 -13.75 -7.17
N HIS A 3 8.12 -14.44 -6.08
CA HIS A 3 6.74 -14.69 -5.66
C HIS A 3 6.56 -14.12 -4.25
N TRP A 4 5.53 -13.32 -4.01
CA TRP A 4 5.39 -12.47 -2.82
C TRP A 4 4.57 -13.06 -1.65
N TYR A 5 4.45 -14.38 -1.55
CA TYR A 5 3.78 -15.00 -0.41
C TYR A 5 4.64 -14.87 0.84
N ALA A 6 4.22 -14.02 1.78
CA ALA A 6 4.71 -14.16 3.14
C ALA A 6 4.02 -15.37 3.76
N ASN A 7 4.80 -16.36 4.16
CA ASN A 7 4.31 -17.56 4.86
C ASN A 7 3.83 -17.25 6.30
N SER A 8 3.37 -16.02 6.56
CA SER A 8 2.93 -15.49 7.87
C SER A 8 1.58 -16.04 8.29
N GLY A 9 0.88 -16.76 7.40
CA GLY A 9 -0.46 -17.32 7.66
C GLY A 9 -1.57 -16.27 7.73
N ASN A 10 -1.22 -14.97 7.67
CA ASN A 10 -2.20 -13.90 7.61
C ASN A 10 -2.61 -13.65 6.15
N ARG A 11 -3.52 -14.49 5.66
CA ARG A 11 -3.98 -14.42 4.28
C ARG A 11 -4.72 -13.12 3.92
N LEU A 12 -5.14 -12.33 4.90
CA LEU A 12 -5.64 -10.96 4.67
C LEU A 12 -4.55 -10.00 4.17
N LEU A 13 -3.28 -10.40 4.27
CA LEU A 13 -2.09 -9.74 3.74
C LEU A 13 -1.45 -10.55 2.59
N ASP A 14 -1.98 -11.72 2.23
CA ASP A 14 -1.44 -12.54 1.14
C ASP A 14 -1.87 -11.99 -0.22
N GLY A 15 -0.89 -11.79 -1.09
CA GLY A 15 -1.02 -11.16 -2.41
C GLY A 15 -0.34 -9.81 -2.55
N ALA A 16 -0.06 -9.16 -1.43
CA ALA A 16 0.67 -7.92 -1.29
C ALA A 16 0.72 -7.65 0.22
N GLN A 17 1.71 -8.19 0.90
CA GLN A 17 2.07 -7.58 2.16
C GLN A 17 2.31 -6.10 1.84
N GLY A 18 1.57 -5.21 2.51
CA GLY A 18 1.83 -3.79 2.42
C GLY A 18 3.28 -3.56 2.86
N THR A 19 4.13 -3.19 1.90
CA THR A 19 5.50 -2.67 2.09
C THR A 19 6.72 -3.61 2.06
N PRO A 20 6.73 -4.90 2.51
CA PRO A 20 7.96 -5.72 2.46
C PRO A 20 8.46 -5.95 1.05
N ASN A 21 7.59 -5.94 0.04
CA ASN A 21 8.00 -6.38 -1.30
C ASN A 21 9.13 -5.51 -1.83
N MET A 22 9.12 -4.19 -1.66
CA MET A 22 10.17 -3.38 -2.25
C MET A 22 11.51 -3.47 -1.51
N HIS A 23 11.51 -3.33 -0.19
CA HIS A 23 12.74 -3.40 0.61
C HIS A 23 13.40 -4.77 0.56
N ARG A 24 12.58 -5.81 0.73
CA ARG A 24 13.02 -7.19 0.63
C ARG A 24 13.42 -7.53 -0.80
N LEU A 25 12.70 -7.07 -1.82
CA LEU A 25 13.10 -7.23 -3.22
C LEU A 25 14.49 -6.64 -3.44
N MET A 26 14.72 -5.41 -2.99
CA MET A 26 16.00 -4.74 -3.13
C MET A 26 17.13 -5.48 -2.39
N SER A 27 16.84 -6.01 -1.20
CA SER A 27 17.80 -6.85 -0.46
C SER A 27 18.10 -8.16 -1.20
N ILE A 28 17.05 -8.86 -1.69
CA ILE A 28 17.17 -10.09 -2.49
C ILE A 28 17.95 -9.83 -3.80
N ILE A 29 17.60 -8.80 -4.57
CA ILE A 29 18.29 -8.41 -5.81
C ILE A 29 19.79 -8.27 -5.55
N LYS A 30 20.15 -7.61 -4.44
CA LYS A 30 21.54 -7.45 -4.02
C LYS A 30 22.18 -8.78 -3.64
N ASP A 31 21.54 -9.58 -2.80
CA ASP A 31 22.11 -10.83 -2.27
C ASP A 31 22.32 -11.87 -3.38
N PHE A 32 21.45 -11.86 -4.38
CA PHE A 32 21.59 -12.67 -5.60
C PHE A 32 22.54 -12.04 -6.64
N HIS A 33 23.18 -10.91 -6.34
CA HIS A 33 24.11 -10.21 -7.23
C HIS A 33 23.50 -9.91 -8.60
N VAL A 34 22.23 -9.50 -8.63
CA VAL A 34 21.51 -9.18 -9.87
C VAL A 34 22.11 -7.92 -10.49
N GLU A 35 22.86 -8.11 -11.57
CA GLU A 35 23.41 -7.03 -12.39
C GLU A 35 22.37 -6.35 -13.30
N LYS A 36 22.68 -5.15 -13.82
CA LYS A 36 21.76 -4.31 -14.61
C LYS A 36 21.27 -4.94 -15.92
N GLN A 37 21.98 -5.92 -16.46
CA GLN A 37 21.58 -6.66 -17.67
C GLN A 37 20.58 -7.77 -17.39
N HIS A 38 20.34 -8.13 -16.13
CA HIS A 38 19.35 -9.13 -15.76
C HIS A 38 17.96 -8.50 -15.71
N LEU A 39 16.96 -9.33 -16.03
CA LEU A 39 15.56 -8.97 -15.88
C LEU A 39 15.01 -9.55 -14.59
N VAL A 40 14.28 -8.72 -13.83
CA VAL A 40 13.58 -9.09 -12.60
C VAL A 40 12.09 -9.09 -12.86
N TRP A 41 11.44 -10.24 -12.75
CA TRP A 41 10.00 -10.39 -13.02
C TRP A 41 9.30 -10.89 -11.75
N ALA A 42 8.26 -10.17 -11.34
CA ALA A 42 7.26 -10.65 -10.41
C ALA A 42 6.28 -11.54 -11.20
N THR A 43 6.39 -12.85 -10.99
CA THR A 43 5.79 -13.85 -11.89
C THR A 43 4.44 -14.36 -11.42
N GLU A 44 4.02 -13.99 -10.21
CA GLU A 44 2.76 -14.43 -9.62
C GLU A 44 2.32 -13.46 -8.51
N ALA A 45 1.06 -13.05 -8.57
CA ALA A 45 0.36 -12.33 -7.51
C ALA A 45 -1.14 -12.64 -7.54
N CYS A 46 -1.75 -12.77 -6.37
CA CYS A 46 -3.18 -13.04 -6.20
C CYS A 46 -3.68 -12.70 -4.80
N HIS A 47 -4.96 -12.37 -4.64
CA HIS A 47 -5.59 -12.31 -3.31
C HIS A 47 -6.15 -13.68 -2.93
N CYS A 48 -5.86 -14.17 -1.73
CA CYS A 48 -6.44 -15.42 -1.20
C CYS A 48 -6.72 -15.28 0.30
N PRO A 49 -7.57 -16.13 0.92
CA PRO A 49 -8.55 -16.98 0.28
C PRO A 49 -9.74 -16.16 -0.23
N SER A 50 -10.57 -16.77 -1.07
CA SER A 50 -11.86 -16.28 -1.61
C SER A 50 -11.78 -15.27 -2.77
N THR A 51 -12.87 -15.21 -3.52
CA THR A 51 -13.12 -14.26 -4.63
C THR A 51 -14.02 -13.12 -4.23
N GLY A 52 -13.84 -11.98 -4.91
CA GLY A 52 -14.72 -10.82 -4.87
C GLY A 52 -15.26 -10.46 -3.49
N TYR A 53 -16.50 -9.97 -3.45
CA TYR A 53 -17.17 -9.53 -2.23
C TYR A 53 -17.60 -10.67 -1.30
N ALA A 54 -16.85 -11.78 -1.21
CA ALA A 54 -16.99 -12.76 -0.15
C ALA A 54 -16.99 -12.05 1.23
N GLY A 55 -18.17 -11.70 1.75
CA GLY A 55 -18.37 -10.90 2.97
C GLY A 55 -19.35 -9.72 2.83
N GLY A 56 -19.79 -9.39 1.61
CA GLY A 56 -20.89 -8.46 1.33
C GLY A 56 -20.55 -6.98 1.09
N SER A 57 -19.28 -6.54 1.14
CA SER A 57 -18.96 -5.10 1.02
C SER A 57 -18.16 -4.71 -0.23
N LEU A 58 -18.69 -3.75 -1.00
CA LEU A 58 -18.04 -3.12 -2.18
C LEU A 58 -16.62 -2.62 -1.88
N SER A 59 -16.36 -2.22 -0.63
CA SER A 59 -15.06 -1.73 -0.19
C SER A 59 -13.94 -2.77 -0.33
N ILE A 60 -14.25 -4.06 -0.19
CA ILE A 60 -13.23 -5.13 -0.17
C ILE A 60 -12.59 -5.31 -1.54
N SER A 61 -13.39 -5.47 -2.59
CA SER A 61 -12.83 -5.64 -3.94
C SER A 61 -12.11 -4.38 -4.41
N TRP A 62 -12.50 -3.22 -3.90
CA TRP A 62 -11.80 -1.98 -4.16
C TRP A 62 -10.43 -1.92 -3.47
N SER A 63 -10.36 -2.27 -2.19
CA SER A 63 -9.08 -2.42 -1.49
C SER A 63 -8.17 -3.49 -2.12
N ARG A 64 -8.73 -4.58 -2.66
CA ARG A 64 -7.95 -5.57 -3.43
C ARG A 64 -7.36 -4.98 -4.71
N ALA A 65 -8.11 -4.12 -5.40
CA ALA A 65 -7.66 -3.42 -6.60
C ALA A 65 -6.54 -2.41 -6.29
N GLU A 66 -6.71 -1.62 -5.23
CA GLU A 66 -5.69 -0.69 -4.72
C GLU A 66 -4.40 -1.46 -4.40
N ARG A 67 -4.49 -2.62 -3.73
CA ARG A 67 -3.34 -3.48 -3.44
C ARG A 67 -2.61 -3.96 -4.69
N TYR A 68 -3.32 -4.34 -5.77
CA TYR A 68 -2.67 -4.70 -7.04
C TYR A 68 -1.93 -3.50 -7.65
N ALA A 69 -2.56 -2.32 -7.67
CA ALA A 69 -1.87 -1.12 -8.17
C ALA A 69 -0.62 -0.81 -7.33
N HIS A 70 -0.70 -0.90 -6.00
CA HIS A 70 0.47 -0.74 -5.13
C HIS A 70 1.57 -1.72 -5.45
N ASP A 71 1.24 -3.00 -5.52
CA ASP A 71 2.23 -4.05 -5.75
C ASP A 71 2.95 -3.86 -7.09
N ILE A 72 2.18 -3.56 -8.15
CA ILE A 72 2.74 -3.27 -9.47
C ILE A 72 3.64 -2.03 -9.44
N LEU A 73 3.17 -0.93 -8.88
CA LEU A 73 3.94 0.32 -8.83
C LEU A 73 5.19 0.18 -7.96
N ALA A 74 5.09 -0.51 -6.83
CA ALA A 74 6.21 -0.80 -5.93
C ALA A 74 7.26 -1.70 -6.58
N ASP A 75 6.84 -2.80 -7.23
CA ASP A 75 7.74 -3.71 -7.93
C ASP A 75 8.47 -2.99 -9.07
N MET A 76 7.74 -2.21 -9.88
CA MET A 76 8.35 -1.42 -10.95
C MET A 76 9.34 -0.39 -10.41
N ALA A 77 9.04 0.26 -9.29
CA ALA A 77 9.94 1.21 -8.64
C ALA A 77 11.17 0.54 -8.00
N ALA A 78 11.04 -0.72 -7.57
CA ALA A 78 12.11 -1.57 -7.08
C ALA A 78 13.05 -2.08 -8.19
N GLY A 79 12.72 -1.83 -9.47
CA GLY A 79 13.50 -2.29 -10.62
C GLY A 79 12.99 -3.59 -11.24
N ALA A 80 11.80 -4.08 -10.89
CA ALA A 80 11.15 -5.14 -11.65
C ALA A 80 10.80 -4.64 -13.07
N ASN A 81 10.95 -5.53 -14.04
CA ASN A 81 10.67 -5.29 -15.45
C ASN A 81 9.30 -5.81 -15.88
N ALA A 82 8.65 -6.63 -15.05
CA ALA A 82 7.34 -7.20 -15.31
C ALA A 82 6.64 -7.62 -14.01
N TRP A 83 5.30 -7.61 -14.07
CA TRP A 83 4.42 -8.11 -13.03
C TRP A 83 3.32 -8.96 -13.68
N ILE A 84 3.03 -10.13 -13.12
CA ILE A 84 2.14 -11.12 -13.71
C ILE A 84 1.11 -11.57 -12.66
N GLU A 85 -0.17 -11.40 -12.98
CA GLU A 85 -1.29 -11.93 -12.20
C GLU A 85 -1.33 -13.45 -12.27
N TRP A 86 -1.81 -14.10 -11.21
CA TRP A 86 -1.88 -15.55 -11.13
C TRP A 86 -2.91 -16.19 -12.06
N ASN A 87 -4.21 -16.05 -11.74
CA ASN A 87 -5.28 -16.60 -12.56
C ASN A 87 -5.91 -15.50 -13.39
N LEU A 88 -5.99 -15.71 -14.71
CA LEU A 88 -6.68 -14.77 -15.60
C LEU A 88 -8.19 -14.72 -15.34
N MET A 89 -8.77 -15.86 -14.94
CA MET A 89 -10.19 -16.00 -14.65
C MET A 89 -10.43 -17.14 -13.67
N LEU A 90 -11.31 -16.94 -12.70
CA LEU A 90 -11.82 -17.97 -11.79
C LEU A 90 -13.35 -17.95 -11.77
N ASP A 91 -13.98 -18.99 -11.22
CA ASP A 91 -15.42 -18.94 -10.97
C ASP A 91 -15.79 -17.95 -9.84
N SER A 92 -17.07 -17.78 -9.57
CA SER A 92 -17.56 -16.88 -8.51
C SER A 92 -17.12 -17.27 -7.09
N ILE A 93 -16.46 -18.41 -6.87
CA ILE A 93 -15.96 -18.86 -5.55
C ILE A 93 -14.43 -18.92 -5.45
N GLY A 94 -13.72 -18.77 -6.58
CA GLY A 94 -12.25 -18.79 -6.65
C GLY A 94 -11.64 -20.11 -7.08
N GLY A 95 -12.44 -20.96 -7.73
CA GLY A 95 -12.05 -22.25 -8.24
C GLY A 95 -12.16 -22.36 -9.78
N PRO A 96 -12.11 -23.61 -10.31
CA PRO A 96 -11.90 -24.86 -9.57
C PRO A 96 -10.47 -24.98 -9.04
N ASN A 97 -10.32 -25.50 -7.81
CA ASN A 97 -9.00 -25.82 -7.24
C ASN A 97 -9.02 -27.24 -6.64
N HIS A 98 -8.11 -28.11 -7.10
CA HIS A 98 -8.08 -29.53 -6.72
C HIS A 98 -7.71 -29.79 -5.24
N LEU A 99 -7.12 -28.82 -4.55
CA LEU A 99 -6.83 -28.85 -3.11
C LEU A 99 -7.73 -27.92 -2.30
N GLY A 100 -8.72 -27.29 -2.93
CA GLY A 100 -9.59 -26.30 -2.31
C GLY A 100 -8.88 -24.98 -1.93
N ASN A 101 -7.69 -24.71 -2.46
CA ASN A 101 -6.97 -23.44 -2.24
C ASN A 101 -7.50 -22.35 -3.18
N VAL A 102 -8.66 -21.81 -2.84
CA VAL A 102 -9.36 -20.79 -3.66
C VAL A 102 -8.75 -19.39 -3.49
N CYS A 103 -8.74 -18.62 -4.57
CA CYS A 103 -8.18 -17.28 -4.65
C CYS A 103 -9.05 -16.37 -5.53
N ASP A 104 -8.74 -15.08 -5.55
CA ASP A 104 -9.38 -14.10 -6.41
C ASP A 104 -8.72 -14.00 -7.79
N ALA A 105 -9.44 -13.42 -8.76
CA ALA A 105 -8.93 -13.15 -10.11
C ALA A 105 -9.59 -11.90 -10.70
N GLY A 106 -8.89 -11.16 -11.55
CA GLY A 106 -9.44 -9.96 -12.18
C GLY A 106 -10.75 -10.19 -12.94
N LEU A 107 -10.94 -11.38 -13.50
CA LEU A 107 -12.19 -11.79 -14.15
C LEU A 107 -12.82 -12.96 -13.40
N LEU A 108 -14.12 -12.87 -13.17
CA LEU A 108 -14.91 -13.95 -12.58
C LEU A 108 -15.93 -14.47 -13.57
N ALA A 109 -15.90 -15.77 -13.82
CA ALA A 109 -16.98 -16.51 -14.44
C ALA A 109 -18.09 -16.64 -13.40
N VAL A 110 -19.12 -15.80 -13.53
CA VAL A 110 -20.27 -15.86 -12.62
C VAL A 110 -21.34 -16.73 -13.26
N PRO A 111 -21.95 -17.68 -12.52
CA PRO A 111 -23.11 -18.38 -13.03
C PRO A 111 -24.18 -17.36 -13.40
N GLN A 112 -24.81 -17.51 -14.57
CA GLN A 112 -25.91 -16.65 -15.01
C GLN A 112 -27.14 -16.87 -14.13
N ARG A 113 -27.13 -16.37 -12.88
CA ARG A 113 -28.30 -16.31 -12.00
C ARG A 113 -29.13 -15.06 -12.29
N ALA A 114 -29.27 -14.73 -13.59
CA ALA A 114 -30.14 -13.66 -14.02
C ALA A 114 -31.59 -14.06 -13.71
N GLU A 115 -32.39 -13.11 -13.23
CA GLU A 115 -33.82 -13.30 -13.05
C GLU A 115 -34.44 -13.86 -14.35
N GLY A 116 -34.99 -15.09 -14.28
CA GLY A 116 -35.61 -15.79 -15.41
C GLY A 116 -34.76 -16.84 -16.14
N ALA A 117 -33.50 -17.07 -15.76
CA ALA A 117 -32.69 -18.14 -16.37
C ALA A 117 -33.18 -19.55 -15.93
N THR A 118 -33.44 -20.42 -16.90
CA THR A 118 -33.85 -21.82 -16.69
C THR A 118 -32.70 -22.77 -17.02
N GLY A 119 -32.63 -23.92 -16.34
CA GLY A 119 -31.56 -24.90 -16.56
C GLY A 119 -30.21 -24.53 -15.92
N ILE A 120 -30.18 -23.56 -14.99
CA ILE A 120 -28.99 -23.30 -14.17
C ILE A 120 -28.73 -24.56 -13.33
N PRO A 121 -27.54 -25.19 -13.43
CA PRO A 121 -27.15 -26.26 -12.52
C PRO A 121 -27.32 -25.77 -11.07
N ALA A 122 -27.86 -26.63 -10.21
CA ALA A 122 -27.83 -26.33 -8.78
C ALA A 122 -26.40 -25.98 -8.37
N THR A 123 -26.25 -24.95 -7.55
CA THR A 123 -24.97 -24.55 -6.95
C THR A 123 -24.24 -25.82 -6.51
N LEU A 124 -23.03 -26.04 -7.03
CA LEU A 124 -22.36 -27.32 -6.83
C LEU A 124 -22.00 -27.45 -5.33
N PRO A 125 -21.99 -28.66 -4.75
CA PRO A 125 -21.71 -28.81 -3.32
C PRO A 125 -20.38 -28.17 -2.87
N PHE A 126 -19.41 -28.03 -3.79
CA PHE A 126 -18.16 -27.33 -3.52
C PHE A 126 -18.28 -25.80 -3.50
N GLU A 127 -19.26 -25.22 -4.19
CA GLU A 127 -19.64 -23.80 -4.09
C GLU A 127 -20.33 -23.51 -2.74
N HIS A 128 -20.82 -24.55 -2.06
CA HIS A 128 -21.35 -24.53 -0.70
C HIS A 128 -20.37 -25.00 0.37
N LEU A 129 -19.14 -25.42 0.02
CA LEU A 129 -18.15 -25.93 0.99
C LEU A 129 -17.78 -24.81 1.97
N ASN A 130 -18.53 -24.73 3.07
CA ASN A 130 -18.23 -23.99 4.27
C ASN A 130 -17.62 -22.61 4.00
N HIS A 131 -18.22 -21.81 3.11
CA HIS A 131 -17.70 -20.47 2.83
C HIS A 131 -17.87 -19.62 4.10
N PRO A 132 -16.81 -19.31 4.85
CA PRO A 132 -16.95 -18.65 6.14
C PRO A 132 -17.32 -17.17 5.98
N TYR A 133 -17.44 -16.69 4.73
CA TYR A 133 -17.57 -15.27 4.39
C TYR A 133 -18.87 -14.92 3.63
N GLY A 134 -19.87 -15.80 3.45
CA GLY A 134 -21.17 -15.40 2.87
C GLY A 134 -21.26 -15.36 1.32
N PRO A 135 -22.26 -14.70 0.70
CA PRO A 135 -22.50 -14.75 -0.75
C PRO A 135 -21.42 -14.00 -1.57
N THR A 136 -21.15 -14.47 -2.79
CA THR A 136 -20.15 -13.88 -3.71
C THR A 136 -20.81 -13.09 -4.84
N ILE A 137 -19.99 -12.37 -5.63
CA ILE A 137 -20.49 -11.54 -6.73
C ILE A 137 -21.17 -12.40 -7.81
N GLY A 138 -22.37 -11.99 -8.22
CA GLY A 138 -23.22 -12.74 -9.15
C GLY A 138 -24.26 -13.64 -8.48
N ASN A 139 -24.13 -13.96 -7.19
CA ASN A 139 -25.21 -14.61 -6.46
C ASN A 139 -26.37 -13.62 -6.29
N GLU A 140 -27.58 -14.05 -6.64
CA GLU A 140 -28.83 -13.29 -6.45
C GLU A 140 -28.86 -11.91 -7.12
N ARG A 141 -28.03 -11.69 -8.16
CA ARG A 141 -27.97 -10.43 -8.91
C ARG A 141 -28.37 -10.60 -10.36
N THR A 142 -29.20 -9.68 -10.83
CA THR A 142 -29.57 -9.53 -12.23
C THR A 142 -28.43 -8.94 -13.06
N LYS A 143 -28.51 -9.11 -14.39
CA LYS A 143 -27.57 -8.46 -15.33
C LYS A 143 -27.59 -6.93 -15.19
N ALA A 144 -28.77 -6.35 -14.97
CA ALA A 144 -28.94 -4.92 -14.80
C ALA A 144 -28.25 -4.42 -13.51
N GLU A 145 -28.36 -5.16 -12.41
CA GLU A 145 -27.67 -4.83 -11.16
C GLU A 145 -26.16 -4.95 -11.31
N LEU A 146 -25.65 -5.99 -11.98
CA LEU A 146 -24.21 -6.11 -12.27
C LEU A 146 -23.74 -4.93 -13.13
N ASN A 147 -24.50 -4.54 -14.15
CA ASN A 147 -24.15 -3.40 -15.00
C ASN A 147 -24.18 -2.08 -14.23
N ALA A 148 -25.16 -1.88 -13.34
CA ALA A 148 -25.24 -0.72 -12.46
C ALA A 148 -24.05 -0.60 -11.49
N MET A 149 -23.39 -1.71 -11.17
CA MET A 149 -22.13 -1.73 -10.41
C MET A 149 -20.89 -1.36 -11.24
N GLY A 150 -21.06 -0.97 -12.52
CA GLY A 150 -19.97 -0.58 -13.43
C GLY A 150 -19.40 -1.72 -14.28
N MET A 151 -20.00 -2.92 -14.22
CA MET A 151 -19.53 -4.05 -15.01
C MET A 151 -19.94 -3.91 -16.49
N PRO A 152 -19.04 -4.10 -17.46
CA PRO A 152 -19.37 -3.95 -18.88
C PRO A 152 -20.45 -4.94 -19.33
N ALA A 153 -21.52 -4.43 -19.95
CA ALA A 153 -22.60 -5.26 -20.49
C ALA A 153 -22.09 -6.36 -21.44
N SER A 154 -21.07 -6.05 -22.24
CA SER A 154 -20.44 -7.00 -23.17
C SER A 154 -19.77 -8.21 -22.48
N LEU A 155 -19.34 -8.06 -21.23
CA LEU A 155 -18.80 -9.15 -20.41
C LEU A 155 -19.92 -9.88 -19.67
N ILE A 156 -20.89 -9.14 -19.13
CA ILE A 156 -22.05 -9.72 -18.44
C ILE A 156 -22.83 -10.67 -19.36
N GLU A 157 -23.03 -10.29 -20.62
CA GLU A 157 -23.71 -11.15 -21.62
C GLU A 157 -22.97 -12.48 -21.86
N LYS A 158 -21.67 -12.54 -21.57
CA LYS A 158 -20.85 -13.74 -21.65
C LYS A 158 -20.75 -14.50 -20.32
N GLY A 159 -21.45 -14.06 -19.27
CA GLY A 159 -21.35 -14.63 -17.92
C GLY A 159 -20.05 -14.24 -17.20
N ILE A 160 -19.45 -13.11 -17.56
CA ILE A 160 -18.17 -12.65 -17.00
C ILE A 160 -18.38 -11.34 -16.25
N VAL A 161 -17.79 -11.25 -15.06
CA VAL A 161 -17.71 -10.04 -14.25
C VAL A 161 -16.25 -9.61 -14.16
N ALA A 162 -15.96 -8.36 -14.54
CA ALA A 162 -14.62 -7.79 -14.44
C ALA A 162 -14.46 -7.02 -13.14
N GLN A 163 -13.67 -7.53 -12.21
CA GLN A 163 -13.53 -6.91 -10.89
C GLN A 163 -12.76 -5.58 -10.95
N PRO A 164 -12.88 -4.71 -9.93
CA PRO A 164 -12.10 -3.49 -9.84
C PRO A 164 -10.60 -3.69 -10.12
N MET A 165 -10.01 -4.80 -9.64
CA MET A 165 -8.60 -5.10 -9.88
C MET A 165 -8.24 -5.26 -11.36
N HIS A 166 -9.14 -5.78 -12.21
CA HIS A 166 -8.94 -5.85 -13.65
C HIS A 166 -8.77 -4.46 -14.27
N PHE A 167 -9.58 -3.49 -13.82
CA PHE A 167 -9.49 -2.12 -14.30
C PHE A 167 -8.22 -1.43 -13.80
N TYR A 168 -7.85 -1.64 -12.53
CA TYR A 168 -6.62 -1.09 -11.95
C TYR A 168 -5.36 -1.59 -12.67
N VAL A 169 -5.28 -2.90 -12.94
CA VAL A 169 -4.23 -3.46 -13.79
C VAL A 169 -4.30 -2.88 -15.21
N GLY A 170 -5.50 -2.65 -15.74
CA GLY A 170 -5.74 -2.01 -17.03
C GLY A 170 -5.19 -0.57 -17.13
N HIS A 171 -5.29 0.22 -16.06
CA HIS A 171 -4.73 1.58 -15.98
C HIS A 171 -3.20 1.62 -16.17
N ILE A 172 -2.52 0.52 -15.85
CA ILE A 172 -1.07 0.36 -16.02
C ILE A 172 -0.78 -0.35 -17.34
N SER A 173 -1.24 -1.60 -17.50
CA SER A 173 -0.91 -2.48 -18.64
C SER A 173 -1.30 -1.92 -20.02
N LYS A 174 -2.36 -1.11 -20.12
CA LYS A 174 -2.78 -0.50 -21.40
C LYS A 174 -1.88 0.67 -21.82
N HIS A 175 -1.24 1.32 -20.85
CA HIS A 175 -0.58 2.61 -21.03
C HIS A 175 0.94 2.52 -20.88
N VAL A 176 1.43 1.73 -19.93
CA VAL A 176 2.85 1.37 -19.75
C VAL A 176 3.18 0.19 -20.65
N ARG A 177 3.67 0.47 -21.85
CA ARG A 177 3.90 -0.56 -22.90
C ARG A 177 5.24 -1.28 -22.70
N PRO A 178 5.41 -2.47 -23.30
CA PRO A 178 6.73 -3.11 -23.36
C PRO A 178 7.81 -2.15 -23.88
N GLY A 179 8.90 -2.02 -23.13
CA GLY A 179 9.98 -1.06 -23.40
C GLY A 179 9.91 0.21 -22.56
N SER A 180 8.78 0.51 -21.90
CA SER A 180 8.68 1.63 -20.96
C SER A 180 9.72 1.52 -19.85
N ARG A 181 10.20 2.68 -19.38
CA ARG A 181 11.16 2.82 -18.29
C ARG A 181 10.50 3.56 -17.14
N ALA A 182 10.46 2.96 -15.96
CA ALA A 182 10.04 3.67 -14.76
C ALA A 182 10.99 4.86 -14.49
N VAL A 183 10.43 6.00 -14.13
CA VAL A 183 11.17 7.21 -13.74
C VAL A 183 10.74 7.64 -12.33
N MET A 184 11.62 8.36 -11.63
CA MET A 184 11.34 8.82 -10.27
C MET A 184 10.11 9.73 -10.23
N ALA A 185 9.26 9.48 -9.24
CA ALA A 185 7.95 10.11 -9.10
C ALA A 185 7.60 10.17 -7.61
N LEU A 186 7.44 11.37 -7.05
CA LEU A 186 7.17 11.54 -5.62
C LEU A 186 6.00 12.51 -5.42
N THR A 187 5.04 12.11 -4.61
CA THR A 187 4.01 13.01 -4.08
C THR A 187 4.65 13.90 -3.01
N ASN A 188 4.54 15.22 -3.13
CA ASN A 188 4.99 16.19 -2.12
C ASN A 188 3.82 17.09 -1.70
N SER A 189 3.85 17.59 -0.47
CA SER A 189 2.77 18.36 0.13
C SER A 189 2.77 19.87 -0.20
N ASN A 190 3.64 20.36 -1.08
CA ASN A 190 4.01 21.77 -1.04
C ASN A 190 3.42 22.64 -2.17
N ILE A 191 2.16 23.03 -2.01
CA ILE A 191 1.60 24.28 -2.55
C ILE A 191 0.70 24.90 -1.47
N GLY A 192 1.31 25.48 -0.42
CA GLY A 192 0.62 26.11 0.71
C GLY A 192 1.16 25.65 2.07
N GLN A 193 1.01 26.45 3.11
CA GLN A 193 1.55 26.19 4.46
C GLN A 193 0.88 25.02 5.23
N GLY A 194 0.12 24.15 4.55
CA GLY A 194 -0.61 23.03 5.16
C GLY A 194 -0.27 21.68 4.51
N ARG A 195 -0.63 20.58 5.19
CA ARG A 195 -0.52 19.24 4.61
C ARG A 195 -1.71 18.97 3.67
N ILE A 196 -1.54 18.10 2.67
CA ILE A 196 -2.59 17.75 1.69
C ILE A 196 -3.88 17.28 2.38
N PHE A 197 -3.73 16.40 3.37
CA PHE A 197 -4.79 15.77 4.13
C PHE A 197 -5.01 16.45 5.50
N ARG A 198 -4.30 17.54 5.77
CA ARG A 198 -4.41 18.29 7.03
C ARG A 198 -3.94 19.75 6.86
N PRO A 199 -4.83 20.63 6.38
CA PRO A 199 -4.57 22.05 6.34
C PRO A 199 -4.28 22.62 7.74
N GLU A 200 -3.51 23.71 7.78
CA GLU A 200 -3.14 24.38 9.03
C GLU A 200 -4.37 24.77 9.86
N GLY A 201 -4.34 24.48 11.16
CA GLY A 201 -5.41 24.80 12.10
C GLY A 201 -6.66 23.92 12.01
N GLN A 202 -6.66 22.84 11.22
CA GLN A 202 -7.79 21.91 11.12
C GLN A 202 -7.43 20.49 11.60
N ALA A 203 -8.41 19.79 12.18
CA ALA A 203 -8.35 18.33 12.28
C ALA A 203 -8.28 17.73 10.87
N VAL A 204 -7.72 16.52 10.72
CA VAL A 204 -7.57 15.80 9.43
C VAL A 204 -8.89 15.85 8.63
N PRO A 205 -9.08 16.79 7.68
CA PRO A 205 -10.39 17.01 7.05
C PRO A 205 -10.60 16.02 5.90
N GLY A 206 -9.53 15.39 5.44
CA GLY A 206 -9.56 14.29 4.50
C GLY A 206 -8.33 13.41 4.65
N GLY A 207 -8.37 12.17 4.18
CA GLY A 207 -7.37 11.14 4.51
C GLY A 207 -7.94 10.01 5.36
N GLY A 208 -9.25 9.78 5.30
CA GLY A 208 -9.87 8.48 5.54
C GLY A 208 -9.56 7.72 6.84
N PHE A 209 -9.90 6.44 6.81
CA PHE A 209 -9.61 5.48 7.87
C PHE A 209 -8.28 4.82 7.58
N ASN A 210 -7.38 4.78 8.56
CA ASN A 210 -6.13 4.07 8.42
C ASN A 210 -6.39 2.55 8.39
N SER A 211 -6.48 1.97 7.20
CA SER A 211 -6.62 0.52 7.03
C SER A 211 -5.34 -0.27 7.31
N LEU A 212 -4.22 0.43 7.52
CA LEU A 212 -2.90 -0.13 7.76
C LEU A 212 -2.49 -0.04 9.25
N ALA A 213 -3.38 0.41 10.13
CA ALA A 213 -3.20 0.32 11.58
C ALA A 213 -3.46 -1.11 12.08
N MET A 214 -2.64 -2.07 11.64
CA MET A 214 -2.76 -3.48 12.01
C MET A 214 -1.38 -4.15 12.14
N ASN A 215 -1.37 -5.31 12.81
CA ASN A 215 -0.15 -6.08 13.04
C ASN A 215 0.48 -6.56 11.72
N GLY A 216 1.81 -6.51 11.64
CA GLY A 216 2.59 -6.97 10.49
C GLY A 216 2.82 -5.90 9.42
N ILE A 217 2.33 -4.67 9.61
CA ILE A 217 2.60 -3.56 8.71
C ILE A 217 3.94 -2.92 9.04
N GLU A 218 4.76 -2.71 8.02
CA GLU A 218 6.06 -2.05 8.17
C GLU A 218 5.94 -0.55 8.40
N LEU A 219 6.82 -0.02 9.25
CA LEU A 219 7.02 1.41 9.41
C LEU A 219 8.01 1.93 8.37
N THR A 220 7.58 2.98 7.68
CA THR A 220 8.41 3.65 6.68
C THR A 220 8.30 5.16 6.82
N THR A 221 9.14 5.88 6.09
CA THR A 221 9.04 7.35 5.96
C THR A 221 8.64 7.76 4.56
N TRP A 222 7.69 8.68 4.47
CA TRP A 222 7.22 9.27 3.22
C TRP A 222 7.09 10.78 3.37
N PRO A 223 7.02 11.56 2.27
CA PRO A 223 6.69 12.98 2.36
C PRO A 223 5.44 13.20 3.22
N CYS A 224 5.51 14.21 4.08
CA CYS A 224 4.46 14.46 5.05
C CYS A 224 3.19 14.98 4.37
N GLU A 225 2.20 14.11 4.17
CA GLU A 225 0.92 14.44 3.52
C GLU A 225 -0.19 14.74 4.55
N GLY A 226 0.04 14.50 5.85
CA GLY A 226 -0.88 14.85 6.95
C GLY A 226 -2.01 13.85 7.17
N SER A 227 -1.89 12.66 6.59
CA SER A 227 -2.92 11.64 6.63
C SER A 227 -3.03 10.95 7.99
N THR A 228 -4.12 10.20 8.20
CA THR A 228 -4.28 9.35 9.41
C THR A 228 -3.23 8.24 9.50
N ARG A 229 -2.56 7.88 8.39
CA ARG A 229 -1.45 6.93 8.37
C ARG A 229 -0.17 7.49 9.02
N GLN A 230 -0.03 8.81 9.08
CA GLN A 230 1.11 9.56 9.66
C GLN A 230 0.84 10.06 11.08
N GLN A 231 -0.30 9.68 11.68
CA GLN A 231 -0.68 10.12 13.02
C GLN A 231 -0.44 9.03 14.06
N PHE A 232 0.46 9.31 14.99
CA PHE A 232 0.78 8.45 16.11
C PHE A 232 0.45 9.15 17.43
N LYS A 233 -0.13 8.39 18.34
CA LYS A 233 -0.32 8.78 19.73
C LYS A 233 0.80 8.17 20.56
N TRP A 234 1.66 9.03 21.10
CA TRP A 234 2.57 8.61 22.18
C TRP A 234 1.75 8.51 23.48
N ASN A 235 1.54 7.29 23.96
CA ASN A 235 0.62 7.01 25.07
C ASN A 235 1.32 7.05 26.44
N VAL A 236 0.54 6.87 27.52
CA VAL A 236 1.04 6.87 28.90
C VAL A 236 2.03 5.73 29.20
N ASP A 237 1.97 4.65 28.43
CA ASP A 237 2.89 3.51 28.50
C ASP A 237 4.15 3.73 27.63
N LYS A 238 4.32 4.96 27.13
CA LYS A 238 5.41 5.41 26.26
C LYS A 238 5.46 4.69 24.92
N GLN A 239 4.34 4.19 24.42
CA GLN A 239 4.28 3.49 23.14
C GLN A 239 3.80 4.45 22.04
N PHE A 240 4.37 4.33 20.85
CA PHE A 240 3.78 4.94 19.66
C PHE A 240 2.65 4.06 19.15
N GLN A 241 1.43 4.50 19.40
CA GLN A 241 0.19 3.81 19.02
C GLN A 241 -0.44 4.48 17.81
N VAL A 242 -0.92 3.69 16.87
CA VAL A 242 -1.72 4.14 15.73
C VAL A 242 -3.13 3.57 15.83
N PHE A 243 -4.11 4.34 15.35
CA PHE A 243 -5.51 3.95 15.31
C PHE A 243 -5.99 3.86 13.87
N GLY A 244 -6.87 2.91 13.62
CA GLY A 244 -7.46 2.73 12.30
C GLY A 244 -8.59 1.72 12.31
N TYR A 245 -8.80 1.06 11.17
CA TYR A 245 -9.92 0.15 10.97
C TYR A 245 -9.48 -1.01 10.09
N ASN A 246 -9.92 -2.23 10.40
CA ASN A 246 -9.75 -3.33 9.46
C ASN A 246 -10.66 -3.16 8.23
N TRP A 247 -10.51 -4.04 7.25
CA TRP A 247 -11.30 -4.04 6.01
C TRP A 247 -12.81 -4.27 6.19
N LEU A 248 -13.24 -4.76 7.37
CA LEU A 248 -14.64 -4.86 7.78
C LEU A 248 -15.16 -3.57 8.44
N GLY A 249 -14.33 -2.54 8.56
CA GLY A 249 -14.67 -1.30 9.25
C GLY A 249 -14.68 -1.44 10.78
N VAL A 250 -14.09 -2.49 11.34
CA VAL A 250 -13.93 -2.64 12.79
C VAL A 250 -12.71 -1.85 13.24
N PRO A 251 -12.81 -0.99 14.27
CA PRO A 251 -11.67 -0.25 14.80
C PRO A 251 -10.51 -1.18 15.19
N THR A 252 -9.30 -0.79 14.82
CA THR A 252 -8.06 -1.47 15.18
C THR A 252 -7.07 -0.49 15.79
N SER A 253 -6.18 -1.01 16.62
CA SER A 253 -5.02 -0.28 17.11
C SER A 253 -3.80 -1.18 17.07
N SER A 254 -2.65 -0.57 16.80
CA SER A 254 -1.37 -1.26 16.79
C SER A 254 -0.28 -0.32 17.31
N CYS A 255 0.81 -0.91 17.77
CA CYS A 255 1.94 -0.18 18.31
C CYS A 255 3.21 -0.55 17.57
N VAL A 256 4.15 0.39 17.54
CA VAL A 256 5.51 0.17 17.07
C VAL A 256 6.18 -0.92 17.92
N LEU A 257 6.74 -1.95 17.28
CA LEU A 257 7.40 -3.06 17.96
C LEU A 257 8.84 -2.70 18.39
N ASN A 258 9.39 -3.49 19.30
CA ASN A 258 10.72 -3.31 19.89
C ASN A 258 11.84 -4.09 19.18
N ALA A 259 11.56 -4.67 18.02
CA ALA A 259 12.50 -5.52 17.30
C ALA A 259 12.40 -5.32 15.80
N ILE A 260 13.50 -5.62 15.12
CA ILE A 260 13.58 -5.69 13.67
C ILE A 260 13.05 -7.04 13.21
N ASP A 261 12.10 -7.01 12.29
CA ASP A 261 11.59 -8.24 11.71
C ASP A 261 12.63 -8.79 10.70
N PRO A 262 13.08 -10.05 10.83
CA PRO A 262 14.10 -10.61 9.93
C PRO A 262 13.66 -10.72 8.47
N SER A 263 12.35 -10.81 8.21
CA SER A 263 11.79 -10.92 6.86
C SER A 263 11.68 -9.58 6.15
N PHE A 264 11.55 -8.49 6.89
CA PHE A 264 11.39 -7.15 6.35
C PHE A 264 12.69 -6.35 6.50
N GLU A 265 13.54 -6.71 7.45
CA GLU A 265 14.71 -5.94 7.86
C GLU A 265 14.38 -4.52 8.36
N GLY A 266 13.17 -4.34 8.90
CA GLY A 266 12.69 -3.08 9.47
C GLY A 266 11.75 -3.30 10.65
N VAL A 267 11.35 -2.21 11.29
CA VAL A 267 10.39 -2.21 12.41
C VAL A 267 8.96 -2.37 11.88
N LEU A 268 8.21 -3.27 12.50
CA LEU A 268 6.79 -3.49 12.19
C LEU A 268 5.87 -2.94 13.28
N LEU A 269 4.60 -2.81 12.92
CA LEU A 269 3.49 -2.67 13.84
C LEU A 269 3.07 -4.04 14.40
N GLY A 270 2.62 -4.04 15.64
CA GLY A 270 2.03 -5.23 16.25
C GLY A 270 1.11 -4.90 17.42
N SER A 271 0.87 -5.91 18.26
CA SER A 271 0.06 -5.74 19.46
C SER A 271 0.68 -4.68 20.37
N CYS A 272 -0.15 -3.83 20.97
CA CYS A 272 0.29 -2.89 22.01
C CYS A 272 0.61 -3.57 23.36
N ASN A 273 0.47 -4.89 23.46
CA ASN A 273 0.88 -5.63 24.64
C ASN A 273 2.41 -5.73 24.71
N THR A 274 3.01 -5.21 25.78
CA THR A 274 4.47 -5.24 26.00
C THR A 274 5.03 -6.65 26.12
N THR A 275 4.25 -7.64 26.57
CA THR A 275 4.69 -9.05 26.57
C THR A 275 4.75 -9.66 25.17
N LEU A 276 4.13 -9.01 24.18
CA LEU A 276 4.12 -9.40 22.77
C LEU A 276 5.04 -8.51 21.92
N GLY A 277 6.03 -7.84 22.54
CA GLY A 277 7.08 -7.10 21.82
C GLY A 277 6.74 -5.65 21.48
N ALA A 278 5.70 -5.05 22.08
CA ALA A 278 5.46 -3.61 21.91
C ALA A 278 6.64 -2.78 22.45
N GLY A 279 7.10 -1.80 21.68
CA GLY A 279 8.18 -0.89 22.08
C GLY A 279 7.73 0.18 23.06
N SER A 280 8.60 0.50 24.03
CA SER A 280 8.45 1.60 24.96
C SER A 280 9.56 2.62 24.71
N PHE A 281 9.19 3.86 24.41
CA PHE A 281 10.06 4.86 23.81
C PHE A 281 10.14 6.14 24.63
N ASP A 282 11.36 6.58 24.94
CA ASP A 282 11.62 7.90 25.49
C ASP A 282 11.93 8.90 24.39
N LEU A 283 11.31 10.07 24.46
CA LEU A 283 11.63 11.23 23.63
C LEU A 283 12.72 12.04 24.34
N VAL A 284 13.95 11.96 23.84
CA VAL A 284 15.10 12.65 24.42
C VAL A 284 15.42 13.90 23.59
N PRO A 285 15.26 15.11 24.14
CA PRO A 285 15.61 16.35 23.43
C PRO A 285 17.10 16.40 23.08
N VAL A 286 17.43 16.87 21.88
CA VAL A 286 18.81 17.04 21.43
C VAL A 286 19.26 18.49 21.68
N PRO A 287 20.23 18.73 22.57
CA PRO A 287 20.72 20.09 22.83
C PRO A 287 21.38 20.69 21.57
N ASN A 288 21.00 21.94 21.22
CA ASN A 288 21.56 22.76 20.12
C ASN A 288 21.06 22.51 18.69
N SER A 289 19.88 21.93 18.46
CA SER A 289 19.25 22.00 17.13
C SER A 289 18.77 23.42 16.81
N THR A 290 19.32 24.01 15.76
CA THR A 290 19.12 25.42 15.38
C THR A 290 17.77 25.71 14.70
N GLY A 291 16.65 25.22 15.23
CA GLY A 291 15.32 25.68 14.76
C GLY A 291 14.13 24.74 14.93
N PHE A 292 14.32 23.53 15.44
CA PHE A 292 13.24 22.58 15.75
C PHE A 292 13.53 21.92 17.10
N ASP A 293 12.49 21.66 17.90
CA ASP A 293 12.55 20.87 19.13
C ASP A 293 12.87 19.40 18.79
N ASN A 294 14.08 19.17 18.30
CA ASN A 294 14.49 17.87 17.81
C ASN A 294 14.64 16.90 18.98
N VAL A 295 14.15 15.69 18.75
CA VAL A 295 14.18 14.58 19.70
C VAL A 295 14.85 13.39 19.06
N THR A 296 15.48 12.59 19.89
CA THR A 296 15.84 11.21 19.56
C THR A 296 14.82 10.28 20.22
N VAL A 297 14.34 9.29 19.49
CA VAL A 297 13.32 8.34 19.96
C VAL A 297 14.03 7.07 20.45
N VAL A 298 14.22 6.94 21.76
CA VAL A 298 15.04 5.88 22.38
C VAL A 298 14.15 4.71 22.80
N LEU A 299 14.38 3.52 22.25
CA LEU A 299 13.73 2.29 22.70
C LEU A 299 14.32 1.85 24.06
N THR A 300 13.48 1.81 25.08
CA THR A 300 13.87 1.56 26.48
C THR A 300 13.80 0.09 26.89
N ASN A 301 12.93 -0.70 26.25
CA ASN A 301 12.76 -2.13 26.49
C ASN A 301 13.45 -2.98 25.40
N SER A 302 14.69 -2.59 25.09
CA SER A 302 15.62 -3.28 24.19
C SER A 302 16.64 -4.10 24.97
N ASN A 303 17.17 -5.16 24.35
CA ASN A 303 18.35 -5.88 24.87
C ASN A 303 19.67 -5.19 24.48
N SER A 304 19.63 -4.22 23.57
CA SER A 304 20.78 -3.43 23.13
C SER A 304 21.06 -2.28 24.10
N ALA A 305 22.27 -1.72 24.04
CA ALA A 305 22.59 -0.51 24.80
C ALA A 305 21.64 0.64 24.41
N PRO A 306 21.20 1.50 25.35
CA PRO A 306 20.29 2.62 25.05
C PRO A 306 20.80 3.51 23.91
N GLU A 307 22.11 3.73 23.86
CA GLU A 307 22.81 4.56 22.87
C GLU A 307 22.74 3.99 21.44
N GLN A 308 22.38 2.70 21.31
CA GLN A 308 22.25 1.97 20.05
C GLN A 308 20.80 1.52 19.78
N SER A 309 19.84 2.02 20.57
CA SER A 309 18.44 1.58 20.52
C SER A 309 17.53 2.71 20.02
N CYS A 310 18.05 3.64 19.23
CA CYS A 310 17.28 4.76 18.74
C CYS A 310 16.59 4.47 17.41
N LEU A 311 15.33 4.85 17.31
CA LEU A 311 14.55 4.75 16.08
C LEU A 311 15.22 5.63 15.02
N MET A 312 15.58 5.05 13.88
CA MET A 312 16.29 5.75 12.82
C MET A 312 15.81 5.37 11.44
N ILE A 313 16.00 6.28 10.48
CA ILE A 313 15.74 6.03 9.07
C ILE A 313 16.85 5.13 8.51
N LYS A 314 16.47 3.99 7.94
CA LYS A 314 17.36 3.09 7.21
C LYS A 314 17.21 3.35 5.73
N GLU A 315 18.24 3.99 5.17
CA GLU A 315 18.36 4.21 3.74
C GLU A 315 18.57 2.89 3.00
N LEU A 316 17.93 2.77 1.84
CA LEU A 316 18.24 1.73 0.88
C LEU A 316 19.41 2.14 -0.01
N LYS A 317 19.97 1.16 -0.70
CA LYS A 317 21.11 1.34 -1.61
C LYS A 317 20.87 2.30 -2.79
N ASN A 318 19.62 2.69 -3.05
CA ASN A 318 19.29 3.71 -4.05
C ASN A 318 19.37 5.15 -3.48
N ASN A 319 20.06 5.36 -2.35
CA ASN A 319 20.18 6.63 -1.63
C ASN A 319 18.83 7.18 -1.14
N GLY A 320 17.90 6.29 -0.78
CA GLY A 320 16.57 6.65 -0.27
C GLY A 320 15.64 5.47 -0.04
N GLY A 321 14.42 5.57 -0.59
CA GLY A 321 13.33 4.61 -0.44
C GLY A 321 12.67 4.20 -1.77
N ALA A 322 11.45 3.66 -1.69
CA ALA A 322 10.70 3.09 -2.82
C ALA A 322 10.52 3.95 -4.07
N LEU A 323 10.36 5.26 -3.94
CA LEU A 323 10.06 6.14 -5.08
C LEU A 323 11.13 7.22 -5.31
N GLY A 324 12.32 7.05 -4.71
CA GLY A 324 13.45 7.98 -4.81
C GLY A 324 14.06 8.30 -3.45
N PRO A 325 14.90 9.34 -3.35
CA PRO A 325 15.67 9.64 -2.14
C PRO A 325 14.81 9.85 -0.88
N ARG A 326 13.54 10.23 -1.04
CA ARG A 326 12.69 10.78 0.03
C ARG A 326 11.42 9.98 0.36
N GLY A 327 11.12 8.91 -0.37
CA GLY A 327 9.83 8.23 -0.24
C GLY A 327 10.01 6.74 -0.06
N GLY A 328 9.48 6.19 1.03
CA GLY A 328 9.47 4.77 1.33
C GLY A 328 10.80 4.25 1.85
N ALA A 329 11.47 4.97 2.76
CA ALA A 329 12.65 4.43 3.46
C ALA A 329 12.20 3.67 4.72
N GLN A 330 12.92 2.60 5.09
CA GLN A 330 12.59 1.77 6.25
C GLN A 330 12.90 2.49 7.56
N ILE A 331 12.26 2.04 8.63
CA ILE A 331 12.64 2.41 9.99
C ILE A 331 13.34 1.23 10.66
N ASP A 332 14.45 1.53 11.34
CA ASP A 332 15.34 0.58 12.02
C ASP A 332 15.74 1.13 13.40
N PHE A 333 16.52 0.38 14.16
CA PHE A 333 17.16 0.81 15.40
C PHE A 333 18.67 0.95 15.23
N GLY A 334 19.24 2.00 15.79
CA GLY A 334 20.67 2.19 15.76
C GLY A 334 21.17 3.32 16.65
N ASP A 335 22.30 3.90 16.24
CA ASP A 335 23.02 4.89 17.04
C ASP A 335 22.23 6.20 17.18
N CYS A 336 21.99 6.59 18.43
CA CYS A 336 21.27 7.80 18.80
C CYS A 336 21.96 9.09 18.35
N ILE A 337 23.29 9.10 18.15
CA ILE A 337 24.01 10.28 17.66
C ILE A 337 23.94 10.43 16.13
N SER A 338 23.40 9.43 15.43
CA SER A 338 23.27 9.46 13.98
C SER A 338 22.28 10.55 13.55
N PRO A 339 22.57 11.34 12.49
CA PRO A 339 21.59 12.24 11.89
C PRO A 339 20.30 11.53 11.43
N LYS A 340 20.37 10.21 11.19
CA LYS A 340 19.22 9.37 10.82
C LYS A 340 18.25 9.12 11.97
N ALA A 341 18.69 9.30 13.21
CA ALA A 341 17.90 9.14 14.42
C ALA A 341 17.26 10.45 14.90
N LEU A 342 17.44 11.54 14.15
CA LEU A 342 16.93 12.86 14.48
C LEU A 342 15.50 13.03 13.97
N TRP A 343 14.58 13.27 14.90
CA TRP A 343 13.16 13.46 14.62
C TRP A 343 12.64 14.77 15.24
N SER A 344 11.50 15.23 14.76
CA SER A 344 10.65 16.25 15.36
C SER A 344 9.30 15.59 15.67
N PHE A 345 8.87 15.61 16.92
CA PHE A 345 7.58 15.07 17.32
C PHE A 345 6.62 16.20 17.67
N SER A 346 5.45 16.21 17.03
CA SER A 346 4.40 17.19 17.31
C SER A 346 3.25 16.51 18.07
N GLU A 347 3.08 16.84 19.35
CA GLU A 347 1.97 16.28 20.16
C GLU A 347 0.58 16.69 19.63
N SER A 348 0.46 17.86 19.01
CA SER A 348 -0.81 18.35 18.47
C SER A 348 -1.25 17.60 17.21
N THR A 349 -0.29 17.20 16.37
CA THR A 349 -0.56 16.52 15.09
C THR A 349 -0.37 15.00 15.17
N GLY A 350 0.40 14.53 16.16
CA GLY A 350 0.87 13.15 16.26
C GLY A 350 1.88 12.76 15.18
N GLU A 351 2.44 13.73 14.44
CA GLU A 351 3.45 13.46 13.40
C GLU A 351 4.84 13.34 14.03
N LEU A 352 5.56 12.30 13.63
CA LEU A 352 7.00 12.17 13.87
C LEU A 352 7.70 12.41 12.52
N SER A 353 8.33 13.57 12.35
CA SER A 353 8.95 13.99 11.09
C SER A 353 10.47 14.08 11.18
N SER A 354 11.16 14.02 10.04
CA SER A 354 12.61 14.15 9.92
C SER A 354 12.96 14.90 8.65
N VAL A 355 14.06 15.66 8.69
CA VAL A 355 14.63 16.38 7.54
C VAL A 355 15.89 15.71 7.01
N PHE A 356 16.12 14.45 7.36
CA PHE A 356 17.32 13.70 7.00
C PHE A 356 17.63 13.72 5.49
N PHE A 357 16.60 13.70 4.65
CA PHE A 357 16.75 13.76 3.19
C PHE A 357 16.79 15.19 2.60
N GLY A 358 16.93 16.22 3.44
CA GLY A 358 16.93 17.64 3.06
C GLY A 358 15.54 18.28 2.95
N GLU A 359 14.48 17.48 2.83
CA GLU A 359 13.09 17.88 2.94
C GLU A 359 12.38 17.04 4.00
N GLU A 360 11.23 17.51 4.46
CA GLU A 360 10.49 16.87 5.55
C GLU A 360 9.80 15.57 5.10
N VAL A 361 10.11 14.48 5.80
CA VAL A 361 9.43 13.19 5.69
C VAL A 361 8.84 12.80 7.04
N CYS A 362 7.72 12.09 7.03
CA CYS A 362 7.00 11.65 8.21
C CYS A 362 7.03 10.13 8.30
N MET A 363 7.22 9.63 9.52
CA MET A 363 6.92 8.24 9.85
C MET A 363 5.47 7.94 9.51
N THR A 364 5.21 6.80 8.89
CA THR A 364 3.89 6.39 8.46
C THR A 364 3.69 4.89 8.55
N THR A 365 2.43 4.50 8.68
CA THR A 365 1.97 3.13 8.62
C THR A 365 1.79 2.71 7.15
N GLY A 366 2.82 2.06 6.59
CA GLY A 366 2.85 1.71 5.18
C GLY A 366 2.89 2.93 4.24
N TRP A 367 2.11 2.89 3.16
CA TRP A 367 2.21 3.84 2.05
C TRP A 367 1.36 5.11 2.24
N PRO A 368 1.67 6.24 1.57
CA PRO A 368 0.82 7.43 1.61
C PRO A 368 -0.51 7.19 0.87
N PHE A 369 -1.55 7.96 1.18
CA PHE A 369 -2.85 7.83 0.49
C PHE A 369 -2.81 8.27 -0.96
N LEU A 370 -1.99 9.27 -1.29
CA LEU A 370 -1.79 9.72 -2.66
C LEU A 370 -0.43 9.27 -3.18
N GLN A 371 -0.45 8.45 -4.22
CA GLN A 371 0.75 7.87 -4.82
C GLN A 371 0.77 8.08 -6.33
N MET A 372 1.96 8.03 -6.91
CA MET A 372 2.11 8.01 -8.35
C MET A 372 3.30 7.17 -8.81
N GLY A 373 3.12 6.50 -9.94
CA GLY A 373 4.21 5.96 -10.74
C GLY A 373 4.32 6.72 -12.06
N ALA A 374 5.54 6.99 -12.51
CA ALA A 374 5.79 7.65 -13.78
C ALA A 374 6.67 6.78 -14.69
N PHE A 375 6.39 6.82 -15.99
CA PHE A 375 7.03 5.96 -16.98
C PHE A 375 7.33 6.75 -18.25
N ASP A 376 8.59 6.68 -18.70
CA ASP A 376 8.99 7.07 -20.05
C ASP A 376 8.63 5.94 -21.01
N THR A 377 7.80 6.20 -22.02
CA THR A 377 7.22 5.17 -22.88
C THR A 377 7.75 5.31 -24.31
N PRO A 378 8.65 4.41 -24.76
CA PRO A 378 9.24 4.53 -26.09
C PRO A 378 8.19 4.22 -27.17
N ASN A 379 7.98 5.18 -28.07
CA ASN A 379 7.22 5.05 -29.32
C ASN A 379 5.67 5.06 -29.20
N GLY A 380 5.11 5.80 -28.24
CA GLY A 380 3.66 6.08 -28.15
C GLY A 380 3.23 7.40 -28.81
N SER A 381 1.91 7.68 -28.80
CA SER A 381 1.36 9.03 -29.04
C SER A 381 1.59 10.00 -27.87
N SER A 382 2.13 9.49 -26.76
CA SER A 382 2.50 10.21 -25.54
C SER A 382 3.85 9.71 -25.04
N GLU A 383 4.75 10.65 -24.72
CA GLU A 383 6.12 10.35 -24.32
C GLU A 383 6.21 9.88 -22.87
N LYS A 384 5.30 10.35 -22.00
CA LYS A 384 5.29 10.02 -20.57
C LYS A 384 3.91 9.57 -20.12
N VAL A 385 3.88 8.56 -19.26
CA VAL A 385 2.68 8.03 -18.62
C VAL A 385 2.82 8.20 -17.13
N VAL A 386 1.81 8.79 -16.49
CA VAL A 386 1.75 8.90 -15.03
C VAL A 386 0.49 8.20 -14.55
N VAL A 387 0.66 7.25 -13.64
CA VAL A 387 -0.43 6.55 -12.96
C VAL A 387 -0.52 7.15 -11.56
N ILE A 388 -1.68 7.68 -11.20
CA ILE A 388 -1.96 8.32 -9.91
C ILE A 388 -2.99 7.47 -9.19
N LEU A 389 -2.74 7.19 -7.92
CA LEU A 389 -3.60 6.40 -7.05
C LEU A 389 -3.99 7.24 -5.84
N ASN A 390 -5.28 7.32 -5.56
CA ASN A 390 -5.83 7.98 -4.37
C ASN A 390 -6.63 6.98 -3.55
N GLU A 391 -6.07 6.53 -2.43
CA GLU A 391 -6.71 5.66 -1.46
C GLU A 391 -7.43 6.43 -0.33
N ALA A 392 -7.38 7.77 -0.36
CA ALA A 392 -8.10 8.56 0.62
C ALA A 392 -9.61 8.40 0.39
N LYS A 393 -10.38 8.67 1.45
CA LYS A 393 -11.85 8.82 1.37
C LYS A 393 -12.31 10.13 0.76
N ASP A 394 -11.36 10.97 0.36
CA ASP A 394 -11.58 12.32 -0.12
C ASP A 394 -10.89 12.49 -1.46
N ALA A 395 -11.41 13.40 -2.28
CA ALA A 395 -10.76 13.74 -3.54
C ALA A 395 -9.44 14.45 -3.24
N ALA A 396 -8.39 14.14 -4.00
CA ALA A 396 -7.11 14.81 -3.89
C ALA A 396 -6.91 15.74 -5.09
N ASN A 397 -6.68 17.02 -4.82
CA ASN A 397 -6.25 17.97 -5.85
C ASN A 397 -4.73 17.92 -5.95
N TYR A 398 -4.21 17.88 -7.17
CA TYR A 398 -2.78 17.76 -7.39
C TYR A 398 -2.32 18.66 -8.54
N VAL A 399 -1.04 19.01 -8.48
CA VAL A 399 -0.32 19.65 -9.58
C VAL A 399 0.81 18.72 -9.97
N LEU A 400 0.81 18.31 -11.24
CA LEU A 400 1.84 17.45 -11.78
C LEU A 400 2.96 18.30 -12.36
N GLN A 401 4.20 18.02 -11.95
CA GLN A 401 5.39 18.77 -12.36
C GLN A 401 6.48 17.84 -12.91
N ASP A 402 7.25 18.36 -13.86
CA ASP A 402 8.51 17.78 -14.32
C ASP A 402 9.64 18.75 -13.99
N GLY A 403 10.41 18.43 -12.95
CA GLY A 403 11.29 19.39 -12.28
C GLY A 403 10.48 20.58 -11.75
N ILE A 404 10.78 21.78 -12.25
CA ILE A 404 10.07 23.02 -11.89
C ILE A 404 8.89 23.35 -12.84
N LYS A 405 8.72 22.60 -13.93
CA LYS A 405 7.72 22.89 -14.94
C LYS A 405 6.40 22.23 -14.55
N THR A 406 5.38 23.04 -14.30
CA THR A 406 4.01 22.54 -14.17
C THR A 406 3.51 22.00 -15.51
N LEU A 407 3.10 20.74 -15.51
CA LEU A 407 2.53 20.06 -16.67
C LEU A 407 1.01 20.21 -16.70
N MET A 408 0.36 19.95 -15.57
CA MET A 408 -1.09 20.11 -15.41
C MET A 408 -1.49 20.21 -13.94
N ALA A 409 -2.71 20.67 -13.69
CA ALA A 409 -3.39 20.52 -12.42
C ALA A 409 -4.62 19.63 -12.63
N GLY A 410 -4.99 18.86 -11.61
CA GLY A 410 -6.10 17.92 -11.68
C GLY A 410 -6.69 17.62 -10.31
N SER A 411 -7.72 16.78 -10.33
CA SER A 411 -8.34 16.23 -9.14
C SER A 411 -8.62 14.75 -9.38
N ILE A 412 -8.29 13.91 -8.40
CA ILE A 412 -8.55 12.48 -8.43
C ILE A 412 -9.59 12.13 -7.36
N PRO A 413 -10.70 11.45 -7.71
CA PRO A 413 -11.73 11.07 -6.74
C PRO A 413 -11.22 10.18 -5.59
N PRO A 414 -11.98 10.05 -4.48
CA PRO A 414 -11.70 9.06 -3.44
C PRO A 414 -11.60 7.65 -3.98
N ASN A 415 -10.73 6.83 -3.39
CA ASN A 415 -10.54 5.42 -3.76
C ASN A 415 -10.52 5.27 -5.29
N SER A 416 -9.55 5.84 -5.99
CA SER A 416 -9.52 5.76 -7.44
C SER A 416 -8.12 5.77 -8.01
N ILE A 417 -8.03 5.30 -9.25
CA ILE A 417 -6.81 5.30 -10.05
C ILE A 417 -7.06 6.14 -11.31
N GLN A 418 -6.07 6.93 -11.70
CA GLN A 418 -6.10 7.77 -12.88
C GLN A 418 -4.81 7.60 -13.67
N THR A 419 -4.93 7.45 -14.99
CA THR A 419 -3.77 7.44 -15.88
C THR A 419 -3.75 8.71 -16.72
N VAL A 420 -2.65 9.45 -16.65
CA VAL A 420 -2.40 10.67 -17.39
C VAL A 420 -1.36 10.39 -18.47
N LEU A 421 -1.69 10.76 -19.71
CA LEU A 421 -0.79 10.67 -20.86
C LEU A 421 -0.26 12.07 -21.17
N ILE A 422 1.06 12.20 -21.24
CA ILE A 422 1.76 13.48 -21.38
C ILE A 422 2.60 13.42 -22.65
N ASN A 423 2.49 14.47 -23.46
CA ASN A 423 3.17 14.61 -24.74
C ASN A 423 4.28 15.65 -24.67
#